data_AF-A0A9W3SHY6-F1
#
_entry.id   AF-A0A9W3SHY6-F1
#
_cell.length_a   1.000
_cell.length_b   1.000
_cell.length_c   1.000
_cell.angle_alpha   90.00
_cell.angle_beta   90.00
_cell.angle_gamma   90.00
#
_symmetry.space_group_name_H-M   'P 1'
#
loop_
_entity.id
_entity.type
_entity.pdbx_description
1 polymer ?
#
loop_
_entity_poly.entity_id
_entity_poly.type
_entity_poly.pdbx_seq_one_letter_code
_entity_poly.pdbx_strand_id
1 'polypeptide(L)'
;MVSDQTRYSRLANITKIINTKLELREVLQRVTMAISEEIVRCDAVGIYLPQEDGTFRGFAGKPETINGVTLDTQVVDPEIDLLAKEVIETKKTIYIPDTSKDHRPDPRPVDAFKIKSLLALPIF
;
A
#
# COMPACT_ATOMS: atom_id res chain seq x y z
N MET A 1 38.70 20.39 -3.55
CA MET A 1 37.56 21.33 -3.71
C MET A 1 36.37 20.72 -4.45
N VAL A 2 36.54 19.97 -5.55
CA VAL A 2 35.42 19.32 -6.27
C VAL A 2 34.77 18.15 -5.47
N SER A 3 35.54 17.46 -4.62
CA SER A 3 35.02 16.33 -3.82
C SER A 3 34.00 16.75 -2.75
N ASP A 4 34.18 17.92 -2.12
CA ASP A 4 33.33 18.35 -1.01
C ASP A 4 31.98 18.87 -1.51
N GLN A 5 31.95 19.66 -2.59
CA GLN A 5 30.69 20.05 -3.26
C GLN A 5 29.89 18.81 -3.73
N THR A 6 30.57 17.77 -4.20
CA THR A 6 29.92 16.50 -4.60
C THR A 6 29.36 15.74 -3.39
N ARG A 7 30.02 15.80 -2.22
CA ARG A 7 29.50 15.19 -0.98
C ARG A 7 28.31 15.95 -0.41
N TYR A 8 28.37 17.28 -0.37
CA TYR A 8 27.26 18.11 0.13
C TYR A 8 26.01 18.03 -0.75
N SER A 9 26.17 17.99 -2.08
CA SER A 9 25.03 17.81 -3.00
C SER A 9 24.37 16.43 -2.83
N ARG A 10 25.14 15.36 -2.62
CA ARG A 10 24.58 14.03 -2.31
C ARG A 10 23.81 14.03 -1.00
N LEU A 11 24.34 14.63 0.06
CA LEU A 11 23.66 14.72 1.35
C LEU A 11 22.37 15.53 1.27
N ALA A 12 22.40 16.70 0.62
CA ALA A 12 21.22 17.52 0.42
C ALA A 12 20.14 16.76 -0.38
N ASN A 13 20.54 16.00 -1.40
CA ASN A 13 19.62 15.18 -2.18
C ASN A 13 19.00 14.05 -1.33
N ILE A 14 19.81 13.35 -0.53
CA ILE A 14 19.32 12.31 0.39
C ILE A 14 18.33 12.90 1.39
N THR A 15 18.66 14.03 2.03
CA THR A 15 17.77 14.71 2.98
C THR A 15 16.44 15.12 2.32
N LYS A 16 16.49 15.65 1.09
CA LYS A 16 15.28 15.99 0.33
C LYS A 16 14.41 14.76 0.10
N ILE A 17 14.99 13.65 -0.37
CA ILE A 17 14.25 12.39 -0.60
C ILE A 17 13.62 11.88 0.69
N ILE A 18 14.36 11.93 1.81
CA ILE A 18 13.84 11.52 3.13
C ILE A 18 12.65 12.38 3.53
N ASN A 19 12.78 13.71 3.48
CA ASN A 19 11.71 14.62 3.88
C ASN A 19 10.46 14.47 3.01
N THR A 20 10.62 14.39 1.68
CA THR A 20 9.48 14.18 0.79
C THR A 20 8.77 12.86 1.05
N LYS A 21 9.50 11.79 1.37
CA LYS A 21 8.88 10.50 1.75
C LYS A 21 8.13 10.59 3.07
N LEU A 22 8.66 11.31 4.06
CA LEU A 22 7.98 11.55 5.35
C LEU A 22 6.68 12.34 5.15
N GLU A 23 6.75 13.44 4.40
CA GLU A 23 5.58 14.26 4.06
C GLU A 23 4.50 13.45 3.34
N LEU A 24 4.89 12.64 2.34
CA LEU A 24 3.96 11.77 1.63
C LEU A 24 3.30 10.75 2.57
N ARG A 25 4.08 10.14 3.48
CA ARG A 25 3.55 9.17 4.44
C ARG A 25 2.53 9.82 5.36
N GLU A 26 2.82 11.00 5.90
CA GLU A 26 1.89 11.73 6.76
C GLU A 26 0.58 12.07 6.04
N VAL A 27 0.67 12.52 4.79
CA VAL A 27 -0.51 12.83 3.97
C VAL A 27 -1.35 11.57 3.75
N LEU A 28 -0.73 10.47 3.30
CA LEU A 28 -1.45 9.23 3.02
C LEU A 28 -2.02 8.58 4.29
N GLN A 29 -1.36 8.72 5.44
CA GLN A 29 -1.91 8.28 6.73
C GLN A 29 -3.19 9.04 7.10
N ARG A 30 -3.23 10.36 6.87
CA ARG A 30 -4.45 11.17 7.08
C ARG A 30 -5.57 10.73 6.15
N VAL A 31 -5.25 10.36 4.90
CA VAL A 31 -6.23 9.83 3.95
C VAL A 31 -6.78 8.48 4.44
N THR A 32 -5.93 7.53 4.82
CA THR A 32 -6.39 6.23 5.34
C THR A 32 -7.19 6.36 6.63
N MET A 33 -6.84 7.33 7.48
CA MET A 33 -7.61 7.69 8.68
C MET A 33 -9.03 8.12 8.32
N ALA A 34 -9.17 9.11 7.44
CA ALA A 34 -10.47 9.62 7.01
C ALA A 34 -11.33 8.51 6.35
N ILE A 35 -10.74 7.70 5.46
CA ILE A 35 -11.46 6.60 4.81
C ILE A 35 -11.99 5.60 5.85
N SER A 36 -11.18 5.20 6.83
CA SER A 36 -11.60 4.25 7.86
C SER A 36 -12.71 4.78 8.78
N GLU A 37 -12.81 6.11 8.94
CA GLU A 37 -13.82 6.75 9.78
C GLU A 37 -15.14 6.92 9.05
N GLU A 38 -15.10 7.16 7.73
CA GLU A 38 -16.28 7.30 6.89
C GLU A 38 -16.89 5.96 6.46
N ILE A 39 -16.06 4.92 6.24
CA ILE A 39 -16.54 3.60 5.83
C ILE A 39 -16.90 2.78 7.08
N VAL A 40 -18.17 2.88 7.50
CA VAL A 40 -18.78 2.29 8.70
C VAL A 40 -18.50 0.78 8.92
N ARG A 41 -18.12 0.03 7.88
CA ARG A 41 -17.82 -1.42 7.96
C ARG A 41 -16.47 -1.80 7.36
N CYS A 42 -15.45 -0.97 7.59
CA CYS A 42 -14.08 -1.26 7.15
C CYS A 42 -13.18 -1.53 8.37
N ASP A 43 -12.71 -2.76 8.51
CA ASP A 43 -11.80 -3.15 9.59
C ASP A 43 -10.38 -2.63 9.35
N ALA A 44 -9.97 -2.50 8.09
CA ALA A 44 -8.65 -2.01 7.71
C ALA A 44 -8.62 -1.38 6.31
N VAL A 45 -7.80 -0.33 6.16
CA VAL A 45 -7.51 0.35 4.90
C VAL A 45 -6.00 0.34 4.68
N GLY A 46 -5.55 0.08 3.46
CA GLY A 46 -4.15 0.15 3.08
C GLY A 46 -3.94 0.80 1.71
N ILE A 47 -2.92 1.65 1.61
CA ILE A 47 -2.43 2.24 0.36
C ILE A 47 -1.10 1.60 0.02
N TYR A 48 -1.00 1.09 -1.20
CA TYR A 48 0.17 0.41 -1.73
C TYR A 48 0.78 1.22 -2.88
N LEU A 49 2.09 1.39 -2.87
CA LEU A 49 2.81 2.14 -3.90
C LEU A 49 3.62 1.20 -4.80
N PRO A 50 3.65 1.45 -6.12
CA PRO A 50 4.43 0.65 -7.06
C PRO A 50 5.93 0.70 -6.73
N GLN A 51 6.61 -0.40 -6.97
CA GLN A 51 8.06 -0.57 -6.88
C GLN A 51 8.65 -0.74 -8.29
N GLU A 52 9.97 -0.62 -8.42
CA GLU A 52 10.68 -0.74 -9.70
C GLU A 52 10.58 -2.16 -10.31
N ASP A 53 10.37 -3.17 -9.47
CA ASP A 53 10.23 -4.58 -9.88
C ASP A 53 8.81 -4.97 -10.31
N GLY A 54 7.88 -4.01 -10.33
CA GLY A 54 6.47 -4.24 -10.68
C GLY A 54 5.58 -4.69 -9.52
N THR A 55 6.16 -4.94 -8.33
CA THR A 55 5.39 -5.21 -7.12
C THR A 55 4.86 -3.92 -6.49
N PHE A 56 3.94 -4.06 -5.54
CA PHE A 56 3.38 -2.94 -4.79
C PHE A 56 3.60 -3.13 -3.30
N ARG A 57 4.19 -2.13 -2.64
CA ARG A 57 4.49 -2.20 -1.20
C ARG A 57 3.51 -1.37 -0.40
N GLY A 58 3.02 -1.92 0.71
CA GLY A 58 2.22 -1.17 1.67
C GLY A 58 2.95 0.07 2.16
N PHE A 59 2.30 1.22 2.15
CA PHE A 59 2.94 2.50 2.47
C PHE A 59 2.26 3.25 3.60
N ALA A 60 0.92 3.24 3.64
CA ALA A 60 0.13 3.82 4.73
C ALA A 60 -1.12 2.96 4.96
N GLY A 61 -1.53 2.79 6.21
CA GLY A 61 -2.71 2.01 6.54
C GLY A 61 -3.26 2.30 7.93
N LYS A 62 -4.51 1.87 8.15
CA LYS A 62 -5.18 1.87 9.45
C LYS A 62 -5.93 0.54 9.62
N PRO A 63 -5.89 -0.12 10.79
CA PRO A 63 -5.03 0.19 11.93
C PRO A 63 -3.54 0.11 11.55
N GLU A 64 -2.67 0.77 12.33
CA GLU A 64 -1.22 0.78 12.06
C GLU A 64 -0.62 -0.64 12.09
N THR A 65 -1.24 -1.53 12.87
CA THR A 65 -0.91 -2.95 12.92
C THR A 65 -2.17 -3.80 12.80
N ILE A 66 -2.08 -4.89 12.06
CA ILE A 66 -3.10 -5.94 11.99
C ILE A 66 -2.43 -7.23 12.49
N ASN A 67 -2.96 -7.81 13.57
CA ASN A 67 -2.36 -9.00 14.22
C ASN A 67 -0.88 -8.83 14.58
N GLY A 68 -0.46 -7.61 14.98
CA GLY A 68 0.93 -7.30 15.34
C GLY A 68 1.87 -7.07 14.16
N VAL A 69 1.36 -7.11 12.92
CA VAL A 69 2.12 -6.87 11.69
C VAL A 69 1.75 -5.51 11.11
N THR A 70 2.75 -4.73 10.72
CA THR A 70 2.56 -3.43 10.07
C THR A 70 2.35 -3.60 8.56
N LEU A 71 1.54 -2.72 7.96
CA LEU A 71 1.20 -2.80 6.54
C LEU A 71 2.41 -2.69 5.60
N ASP A 72 3.48 -2.00 6.02
CA ASP A 72 4.69 -1.80 5.22
C ASP A 72 5.53 -3.07 4.99
N THR A 73 5.21 -4.14 5.72
CA THR A 73 5.76 -5.48 5.47
C THR A 73 5.03 -6.22 4.33
N GLN A 74 3.85 -5.74 3.91
CA GLN A 74 3.06 -6.37 2.86
C GLN A 74 3.57 -5.97 1.47
N VAL A 75 3.72 -6.98 0.62
CA VAL A 75 4.05 -6.83 -0.79
C VAL A 75 3.00 -7.55 -1.60
N VAL A 76 2.35 -6.81 -2.50
CA VAL A 76 1.42 -7.34 -3.49
C VAL A 76 2.19 -7.59 -4.77
N ASP A 77 2.20 -8.83 -5.22
CA ASP A 77 2.81 -9.26 -6.47
C ASP A 77 1.69 -9.56 -7.47
N PRO A 78 1.52 -8.76 -8.54
CA PRO A 78 0.48 -8.99 -9.54
C PRO A 78 0.57 -10.33 -10.27
N GLU A 79 1.71 -11.02 -10.24
CA GLU A 79 1.83 -12.37 -10.82
C GLU A 79 1.23 -13.46 -9.91
N ILE A 80 0.97 -13.13 -8.64
CA ILE A 80 0.35 -14.03 -7.65
C ILE A 80 -1.06 -13.54 -7.31
N ASP A 81 -1.24 -12.24 -7.06
CA ASP A 81 -2.50 -11.60 -6.74
C ASP A 81 -3.22 -11.17 -8.02
N LEU A 82 -4.08 -12.07 -8.51
CA LEU A 82 -4.85 -11.85 -9.74
C LEU A 82 -5.89 -10.73 -9.59
N LEU A 83 -6.35 -10.44 -8.37
CA LEU A 83 -7.21 -9.30 -8.13
C LEU A 83 -6.43 -8.01 -8.40
N ALA A 84 -5.22 -7.88 -7.83
CA ALA A 84 -4.37 -6.72 -8.04
C ALA A 84 -4.05 -6.56 -9.54
N LYS A 85 -3.72 -7.65 -10.23
CA LYS A 85 -3.50 -7.66 -11.68
C LYS A 85 -4.70 -7.09 -12.45
N GLU A 86 -5.91 -7.57 -12.14
CA GLU A 86 -7.13 -7.12 -12.81
C GLU A 86 -7.42 -5.63 -12.54
N VAL A 87 -7.22 -5.16 -11.30
CA VAL A 87 -7.39 -3.74 -10.96
C VAL A 87 -6.41 -2.85 -11.74
N ILE A 88 -5.14 -3.27 -11.84
CA ILE A 88 -4.09 -2.54 -12.57
C ILE A 88 -4.41 -2.48 -14.06
N GLU A 89 -4.77 -3.61 -14.66
CA GLU A 89 -5.01 -3.72 -16.10
C GLU A 89 -6.29 -3.00 -16.52
N THR A 90 -7.38 -3.19 -15.77
CA THR A 90 -8.71 -2.66 -16.13
C THR A 90 -8.95 -1.25 -15.64
N LYS A 91 -8.19 -0.79 -14.64
CA LYS A 91 -8.37 0.49 -13.96
C LYS A 91 -9.75 0.66 -13.30
N LYS A 92 -10.39 -0.45 -12.93
CA LYS A 92 -11.71 -0.46 -12.31
C LYS A 92 -11.62 -0.82 -10.84
N THR A 93 -12.51 -0.22 -10.05
CA THR A 93 -12.75 -0.65 -8.68
C THR A 93 -13.39 -2.03 -8.67
N ILE A 94 -12.86 -2.93 -7.86
CA ILE A 94 -13.38 -4.30 -7.71
C ILE A 94 -13.72 -4.52 -6.24
N TYR A 95 -14.94 -5.00 -6.00
CA TYR A 95 -15.40 -5.40 -4.68
C TYR A 95 -15.61 -6.91 -4.62
N ILE A 96 -14.97 -7.56 -3.65
CA ILE A 96 -15.16 -8.97 -3.31
C ILE A 96 -15.91 -9.01 -1.97
N PRO A 97 -17.19 -9.42 -1.96
CA PRO A 97 -17.96 -9.49 -0.72
C PRO A 97 -17.58 -10.69 0.16
N ASP A 98 -16.97 -11.73 -0.40
CA ASP A 98 -16.62 -12.96 0.31
C ASP A 98 -15.38 -13.61 -0.33
N THR A 99 -14.23 -13.48 0.33
CA THR A 99 -12.94 -14.04 -0.11
C THR A 99 -12.90 -15.57 -0.08
N SER A 100 -13.83 -16.24 0.61
CA SER A 100 -13.92 -17.71 0.57
C SER A 100 -14.47 -18.24 -0.76
N LYS A 101 -15.06 -17.36 -1.58
CA LYS A 101 -15.68 -17.69 -2.87
C LYS A 101 -14.91 -17.15 -4.07
N ASP A 102 -13.96 -16.23 -3.85
CA ASP A 102 -13.16 -15.59 -4.89
C ASP A 102 -11.69 -15.85 -4.63
N HIS A 103 -11.04 -16.53 -5.57
CA HIS A 103 -9.66 -17.01 -5.45
C HIS A 103 -8.66 -16.09 -6.17
N ARG A 104 -9.10 -14.92 -6.64
CA ARG A 104 -8.21 -13.93 -7.27
C ARG A 104 -7.24 -13.27 -6.29
N PRO A 105 -7.64 -12.88 -5.06
CA PRO A 105 -6.69 -12.31 -4.10
C PRO A 105 -5.65 -13.34 -3.68
N ASP A 106 -4.44 -12.88 -3.34
CA ASP A 106 -3.42 -13.77 -2.78
C ASP A 106 -3.93 -14.42 -1.47
N PRO A 107 -3.96 -15.77 -1.37
CA PRO A 107 -4.45 -16.43 -0.18
C PRO A 107 -3.60 -16.16 1.07
N ARG A 108 -2.31 -15.84 0.93
CA ARG A 108 -1.39 -15.64 2.06
C ARG A 108 -1.85 -14.48 2.98
N PRO A 109 -2.04 -13.23 2.49
CA PRO A 109 -2.57 -12.16 3.30
C PRO A 109 -4.04 -12.40 3.71
N VAL A 110 -4.86 -13.02 2.84
CA VAL A 110 -6.26 -13.34 3.19
C VAL A 110 -6.32 -14.22 4.44
N ASP A 111 -5.50 -15.27 4.50
CA ASP A 111 -5.47 -16.20 5.62
C ASP A 111 -4.80 -15.63 6.87
N ALA A 112 -3.72 -14.85 6.71
CA ALA A 112 -2.99 -14.24 7.81
C ALA A 112 -3.80 -13.16 8.54
N PHE A 113 -4.54 -12.35 7.78
CA PHE A 113 -5.35 -11.25 8.32
C PHE A 113 -6.83 -11.59 8.45
N LYS A 114 -7.25 -12.80 8.05
CA LYS A 114 -8.64 -13.26 8.05
C LYS A 114 -9.57 -12.33 7.29
N ILE A 115 -9.09 -11.80 6.15
CA ILE A 115 -9.83 -10.87 5.28
C ILE A 115 -11.09 -11.59 4.79
N LYS A 116 -12.27 -11.08 5.13
CA LYS A 116 -13.57 -11.66 4.72
C LYS A 116 -14.12 -11.04 3.45
N SER A 117 -13.90 -9.76 3.26
CA SER A 117 -14.29 -9.00 2.08
C SER A 117 -13.20 -7.99 1.75
N LEU A 118 -13.10 -7.59 0.48
CA LEU A 118 -12.05 -6.69 0.01
C LEU A 118 -12.61 -5.71 -1.01
N LEU A 119 -12.22 -4.45 -0.90
CA LEU A 119 -12.48 -3.42 -1.90
C LEU A 119 -11.14 -2.92 -2.41
N ALA A 120 -10.84 -3.17 -3.68
CA ALA A 120 -9.61 -2.70 -4.32
C ALA A 120 -9.94 -1.53 -5.25
N LEU A 121 -9.34 -0.37 -4.97
CA LEU A 121 -9.50 0.85 -5.77
C LEU A 121 -8.15 1.24 -6.38
N PRO A 122 -8.10 1.52 -7.69
CA PRO A 122 -6.90 2.10 -8.27
C PRO A 122 -6.81 3.61 -8.00
N ILE A 123 -5.59 4.12 -7.88
CA ILE A 123 -5.27 5.55 -7.73
C ILE A 123 -4.38 5.94 -8.91
N PHE A 124 -4.80 6.93 -9.72
CA PHE A 124 -4.08 7.40 -10.92
C PHE A 124 -3.66 8.86 -10.79
#